data_AF-A0A067RMQ5-F1
#
_entry.id   AF-A0A067RMQ5-F1
#
_cell.length_a   1.000
_cell.length_b   1.000
_cell.length_c   1.000
_cell.angle_alpha   90.00
_cell.angle_beta   90.00
_cell.angle_gamma   90.00
#
_symmetry.space_group_name_H-M   'P 1'
#
loop_
_entity.id
_entity.type
_entity.pdbx_description
1 polymer ?
#
loop_
_entity_poly.entity_id
_entity_poly.type
_entity_poly.pdbx_seq_one_letter_code
_entity_poly.pdbx_strand_id
1 'polypeptide(L)'
;GNTCYFAVQNKLSSRPISKNLKIKIYKTTILPVVLYGCETWSPILREEHRLQVFENLVLRRIFWPRREDDGIWRKLHNYELKNLYSSPNIVRVKESRRMRWAGHVVGNALGKRPLGRSRHRWEDNIRWDLWEIGVEGDWIL
;
A
#
# COMPACT_ATOMS: atom_id res chain seq x y z
N GLY A 1 -1.46 -0.62 12.41
CA GLY A 1 -2.54 0.36 12.64
C GLY A 1 -3.83 -0.09 11.99
N ASN A 2 -4.62 -0.94 12.66
CA ASN A 2 -5.95 -1.34 12.16
C ASN A 2 -7.08 -0.47 12.74
N THR A 3 -6.78 0.38 13.73
CA THR A 3 -7.74 1.25 14.42
C THR A 3 -8.45 2.21 13.45
N CYS A 4 -7.70 2.84 12.54
CA CYS A 4 -8.27 3.70 11.50
C CYS A 4 -9.25 2.94 10.60
N TYR A 5 -8.90 1.70 10.23
CA TYR A 5 -9.78 0.85 9.44
C TYR A 5 -11.11 0.55 10.15
N PHE A 6 -11.07 0.15 11.42
CA PHE A 6 -12.28 -0.15 12.20
C PHE A 6 -13.17 1.09 12.37
N ALA A 7 -12.59 2.28 12.53
CA ALA A 7 -13.36 3.53 12.63
C ALA A 7 -14.20 3.83 11.37
N VAL A 8 -13.67 3.55 10.17
CA VAL A 8 -14.36 3.81 8.90
C VAL A 8 -15.03 2.58 8.28
N GLN A 9 -14.92 1.41 8.92
CA GLN A 9 -15.37 0.13 8.38
C GLN A 9 -16.86 0.14 7.98
N ASN A 10 -17.73 0.70 8.84
CA ASN A 10 -19.16 0.78 8.57
C ASN A 10 -19.47 1.59 7.30
N LYS A 11 -18.66 2.61 7.02
CA LYS A 11 -18.84 3.49 5.86
C LYS A 11 -18.38 2.79 4.59
N LEU A 12 -17.27 2.03 4.66
CA LEU A 12 -16.82 1.17 3.57
C LEU A 12 -17.83 0.06 3.23
N SER A 13 -18.55 -0.46 4.22
CA SER A 13 -19.61 -1.45 4.00
C SER A 13 -20.89 -0.83 3.43
N SER A 14 -21.25 0.40 3.80
CA SER A 14 -22.56 0.99 3.48
C SER A 14 -22.95 0.92 1.99
N ARG A 15 -24.18 0.51 1.68
CA ARG A 15 -24.71 0.43 0.31
C ARG A 15 -24.88 1.77 -0.43
N PRO A 16 -25.35 2.87 0.20
CA PRO A 16 -25.64 4.11 -0.52
C PRO A 16 -24.37 4.85 -0.96
N ILE A 17 -23.21 4.55 -0.38
CA ILE A 17 -21.95 5.21 -0.74
C ILE A 17 -21.36 4.56 -2.00
N SER A 18 -21.03 5.40 -2.99
CA SER A 18 -20.40 4.94 -4.23
C SER A 18 -19.05 4.27 -3.97
N LYS A 19 -18.72 3.27 -4.82
CA LYS A 19 -17.43 2.55 -4.75
C LYS A 19 -16.24 3.52 -4.86
N ASN A 20 -16.34 4.52 -5.73
CA ASN A 20 -15.30 5.54 -5.93
C ASN A 20 -15.04 6.37 -4.66
N LEU A 21 -16.09 6.75 -3.93
CA LEU A 21 -15.93 7.50 -2.68
C LEU A 21 -15.26 6.63 -1.60
N LYS A 22 -15.64 5.35 -1.50
CA LYS A 22 -15.00 4.40 -0.58
C LYS A 22 -13.52 4.18 -0.90
N ILE A 23 -13.18 4.07 -2.18
CA ILE A 23 -11.79 4.00 -2.64
C ILE A 23 -11.03 5.26 -2.24
N LYS A 24 -11.64 6.44 -2.42
CA LYS A 24 -11.05 7.72 -2.00
C LYS A 24 -10.78 7.73 -0.50
N ILE A 25 -11.76 7.36 0.33
CA ILE A 25 -11.60 7.24 1.79
C ILE A 25 -10.43 6.30 2.12
N TYR A 26 -10.39 5.11 1.52
CA TYR A 26 -9.29 4.17 1.73
C TYR A 26 -7.92 4.80 1.42
N LYS A 27 -7.78 5.45 0.27
CA LYS A 27 -6.52 6.08 -0.17
C LYS A 27 -6.09 7.26 0.70
N THR A 28 -7.03 8.02 1.26
CA THR A 28 -6.74 9.26 2.00
C THR A 28 -6.64 9.08 3.50
N THR A 29 -7.34 8.11 4.10
CA THR A 29 -7.36 7.95 5.57
C THR A 29 -6.60 6.70 6.02
N ILE A 30 -6.93 5.53 5.45
CA ILE A 30 -6.37 4.26 5.89
C ILE A 30 -4.95 4.07 5.35
N LEU A 31 -4.77 4.27 4.05
CA LEU A 31 -3.51 4.03 3.35
C LEU A 31 -2.32 4.79 3.97
N PRO A 32 -2.39 6.10 4.28
CA PRO A 32 -1.28 6.78 4.94
C PRO A 32 -0.99 6.27 6.35
N VAL A 33 -2.00 5.95 7.15
CA VAL A 33 -1.80 5.42 8.51
C VAL A 33 -1.12 4.04 8.48
N VAL A 34 -1.46 3.21 7.49
CA VAL A 34 -0.87 1.89 7.32
C VAL A 34 0.56 1.97 6.78
N LEU A 35 0.82 2.89 5.84
CA LEU A 35 2.12 3.02 5.17
C LEU A 35 3.15 3.87 5.92
N TYR A 36 2.73 4.68 6.90
CA TYR A 36 3.64 5.58 7.65
C TYR A 36 4.88 4.86 8.18
N GLY A 37 4.73 3.66 8.75
CA GLY A 37 5.85 2.86 9.25
C GLY A 37 6.72 2.23 8.15
N CYS A 38 6.19 2.05 6.94
CA CYS A 38 6.90 1.43 5.81
C CYS A 38 7.66 2.43 4.94
N GLU A 39 7.36 3.72 5.08
CA GLU A 39 8.06 4.81 4.37
C GLU A 39 9.46 5.01 4.94
N THR A 40 9.60 4.94 6.26
CA THR A 40 10.86 5.20 6.96
C THR A 40 11.67 3.93 7.25
N TRP A 41 11.10 2.72 7.10
CA TRP A 41 11.76 1.45 7.40
C TRP A 41 11.60 0.44 6.26
N SER A 42 12.65 -0.35 6.03
CA SER A 42 12.63 -1.49 5.10
C SER A 42 11.68 -2.58 5.62
N PRO A 43 10.53 -2.83 4.97
CA PRO A 43 9.72 -4.00 5.31
C PRO A 43 10.42 -5.27 4.81
N ILE A 44 10.27 -6.38 5.54
CA ILE A 44 10.65 -7.71 5.06
C ILE A 44 9.53 -8.15 4.10
N LEU A 45 9.82 -9.10 3.20
CA LEU A 45 8.84 -9.73 2.32
C LEU A 45 7.56 -10.18 3.06
N ARG A 46 7.71 -10.58 4.33
CA ARG A 46 6.59 -10.92 5.21
C ARG A 46 5.65 -9.74 5.47
N GLU A 47 6.17 -8.54 5.73
CA GLU A 47 5.34 -7.36 5.93
C GLU A 47 4.66 -6.92 4.63
N GLU A 48 5.33 -7.04 3.49
CA GLU A 48 4.72 -6.74 2.18
C GLU A 48 3.54 -7.66 1.87
N HIS A 49 3.71 -8.96 2.11
CA HIS A 49 2.60 -9.90 1.99
C HIS A 49 1.45 -9.54 2.95
N ARG A 50 1.75 -9.14 4.19
CA ARG A 50 0.71 -8.68 5.13
C ARG A 50 -0.01 -7.42 4.64
N LEU A 51 0.70 -6.49 4.01
CA LEU A 51 0.10 -5.29 3.40
C LEU A 51 -0.84 -5.68 2.25
N GLN A 52 -0.43 -6.59 1.37
CA GLN A 52 -1.28 -7.08 0.28
C GLN A 52 -2.53 -7.81 0.78
N VAL A 53 -2.39 -8.67 1.80
CA VAL A 53 -3.54 -9.35 2.44
C VAL A 53 -4.49 -8.31 3.06
N PHE A 54 -3.95 -7.29 3.71
CA PHE A 54 -4.75 -6.20 4.27
C PHE A 54 -5.48 -5.41 3.19
N GLU A 55 -4.81 -5.01 2.10
CA GLU A 55 -5.45 -4.32 0.97
C GLU A 55 -6.59 -5.17 0.39
N ASN A 56 -6.36 -6.46 0.13
CA ASN A 56 -7.40 -7.38 -0.34
C ASN A 56 -8.60 -7.47 0.61
N LEU A 57 -8.36 -7.43 1.92
CA LEU A 57 -9.43 -7.40 2.93
C LEU A 57 -10.28 -6.12 2.83
N VAL A 58 -9.63 -4.96 2.66
CA VAL A 58 -10.36 -3.68 2.50
C VAL A 58 -11.13 -3.66 1.18
N LEU A 59 -10.49 -4.05 0.07
CA LEU A 59 -11.11 -4.04 -1.27
C LEU A 59 -12.32 -4.97 -1.35
N ARG A 60 -12.26 -6.18 -0.76
CA ARG A 60 -13.42 -7.08 -0.68
C ARG A 60 -14.62 -6.47 0.03
N ARG A 61 -14.37 -5.63 1.04
CA ARG A 61 -15.44 -4.90 1.74
C ARG A 61 -16.03 -3.77 0.90
N ILE A 62 -15.22 -3.13 0.06
CA ILE A 62 -15.68 -2.07 -0.85
C ILE A 62 -16.49 -2.64 -2.01
N PHE A 63 -15.97 -3.67 -2.67
CA PHE A 63 -16.54 -4.21 -3.90
C PHE A 63 -17.70 -5.19 -3.69
N TRP A 64 -17.90 -5.65 -2.45
CA TRP A 64 -18.92 -6.64 -2.05
C TRP A 64 -18.79 -7.99 -2.82
N PRO A 65 -19.44 -9.07 -2.35
CA PRO A 65 -19.56 -10.30 -3.13
C PRO A 65 -20.29 -10.02 -4.45
N ARG A 66 -19.92 -10.74 -5.51
CA ARG A 66 -20.61 -10.65 -6.81
C ARG A 66 -21.72 -11.70 -6.83
N ARG A 67 -22.88 -11.32 -7.34
CA ARG A 67 -23.95 -12.26 -7.66
C ARG A 67 -23.67 -12.86 -9.04
N GLU A 68 -23.61 -14.17 -9.11
CA GLU A 68 -23.49 -14.90 -10.38
C GLU A 68 -24.85 -15.04 -11.05
N ASP A 69 -24.83 -15.48 -12.31
CA ASP A 69 -26.02 -15.67 -13.13
C ASP A 69 -26.97 -16.70 -12.51
N ASP A 70 -26.43 -17.69 -11.80
CA ASP A 70 -27.13 -18.71 -11.03
C ASP A 70 -27.78 -18.15 -9.74
N GLY A 71 -27.64 -16.85 -9.48
CA GLY A 71 -28.19 -16.16 -8.32
C GLY A 71 -27.39 -16.32 -7.03
N ILE A 72 -26.32 -17.12 -7.03
CA ILE A 72 -25.45 -17.39 -5.89
C ILE A 72 -24.49 -16.21 -5.64
N TRP A 73 -24.27 -15.87 -4.37
CA TRP A 73 -23.28 -14.88 -3.97
C TRP A 73 -21.92 -15.52 -3.76
N ARG A 74 -20.91 -15.04 -4.48
CA ARG A 74 -19.53 -15.51 -4.30
C ARG A 74 -18.57 -14.41 -3.89
N LYS A 75 -17.52 -14.80 -3.16
CA LYS A 75 -16.40 -13.92 -2.84
C LYS A 75 -15.59 -13.64 -4.12
N LEU A 76 -15.11 -12.41 -4.26
CA LEU A 76 -14.21 -12.04 -5.36
C LEU A 76 -12.81 -12.63 -5.17
N HIS A 77 -12.27 -13.18 -6.26
CA HIS A 77 -10.88 -13.64 -6.33
C HIS A 77 -9.91 -12.44 -6.37
N ASN A 78 -8.64 -12.68 -6.01
CA ASN A 78 -7.63 -11.61 -5.94
C ASN A 78 -7.41 -10.92 -7.31
N TYR A 79 -7.46 -11.68 -8.42
CA TYR A 79 -7.28 -11.13 -9.76
C TYR A 79 -8.46 -10.23 -10.17
N GLU A 80 -9.69 -10.60 -9.81
CA GLU A 80 -10.89 -9.79 -10.06
C GLU A 80 -10.84 -8.48 -9.28
N LEU A 81 -10.40 -8.53 -8.02
CA LEU A 81 -10.21 -7.32 -7.20
C LEU A 81 -9.17 -6.39 -7.82
N LYS A 82 -8.06 -6.93 -8.33
CA LYS A 82 -7.02 -6.15 -9.01
C LYS A 82 -7.59 -5.45 -10.26
N ASN A 83 -8.39 -6.15 -11.06
CA ASN A 83 -9.04 -5.58 -12.24
C ASN A 83 -10.07 -4.50 -11.85
N LEU A 84 -10.88 -4.73 -10.82
CA LEU A 84 -11.88 -3.77 -10.37
C LEU A 84 -11.27 -2.52 -9.72
N TYR A 85 -10.15 -2.68 -9.01
CA TYR A 85 -9.46 -1.57 -8.36
C TYR A 85 -8.72 -0.69 -9.38
N SER A 86 -8.17 -1.27 -10.45
CA SER A 86 -7.53 -0.56 -11.58
C SER A 86 -6.53 0.53 -11.13
N SER A 87 -5.87 0.32 -9.99
CA SER A 87 -4.96 1.27 -9.34
C SER A 87 -3.73 0.51 -8.84
N PRO A 88 -2.57 1.18 -8.70
CA PRO A 88 -1.39 0.56 -8.09
C PRO A 88 -1.73 -0.05 -6.74
N ASN A 89 -1.28 -1.28 -6.51
CA ASN A 89 -1.44 -1.97 -5.24
C ASN A 89 -0.63 -1.25 -4.14
N ILE A 90 -0.90 -1.61 -2.90
CA ILE A 90 -0.28 -0.99 -1.73
C ILE A 90 1.25 -1.07 -1.74
N VAL A 91 1.82 -2.10 -2.36
CA VAL A 91 3.27 -2.31 -2.52
C VAL A 91 3.87 -1.26 -3.45
N ARG A 92 3.29 -1.06 -4.64
CA ARG A 92 3.70 0.01 -5.57
C ARG A 92 3.53 1.41 -4.98
N VAL A 93 2.47 1.62 -4.19
CA VAL A 93 2.29 2.90 -3.49
C VAL A 93 3.39 3.11 -2.45
N LYS A 94 3.75 2.08 -1.69
CA LYS A 94 4.85 2.10 -0.72
C LYS A 94 6.18 2.45 -1.37
N GLU A 95 6.56 1.77 -2.45
CA GLU A 95 7.76 2.09 -3.25
C GLU A 95 7.76 3.55 -3.69
N SER A 96 6.66 4.01 -4.33
CA SER A 96 6.54 5.39 -4.82
C SER A 96 6.74 6.43 -3.72
N ARG A 97 6.20 6.19 -2.51
CA ARG A 97 6.37 7.08 -1.37
C ARG A 97 7.79 7.06 -0.81
N ARG A 98 8.43 5.89 -0.77
CA ARG A 98 9.82 5.75 -0.34
C ARG A 98 10.76 6.54 -1.25
N MET A 99 10.59 6.42 -2.57
CA MET A 99 11.36 7.21 -3.55
C MET A 99 11.12 8.72 -3.40
N ARG A 100 9.86 9.15 -3.20
CA ARG A 100 9.54 10.56 -2.95
C ARG A 100 10.22 11.09 -1.66
N TRP A 101 10.19 10.30 -0.60
CA TRP A 101 10.89 10.62 0.64
C TRP A 101 12.40 10.71 0.44
N ALA A 102 12.96 9.82 -0.39
CA ALA A 102 14.38 9.86 -0.70
C ALA A 102 14.81 11.17 -1.37
N GLY A 103 14.06 11.64 -2.37
CA GLY A 103 14.29 12.95 -2.97
C GLY A 103 14.25 14.10 -1.94
N HIS A 104 13.42 13.98 -0.90
CA HIS A 104 13.36 14.97 0.18
C HIS A 104 14.55 14.89 1.15
N VAL A 105 15.00 13.68 1.51
CA VAL A 105 16.12 13.46 2.45
C VAL A 105 17.46 13.84 1.82
N VAL A 106 17.67 13.53 0.54
CA VAL A 106 18.90 13.91 -0.19
C VAL A 106 19.02 15.44 -0.27
N GLY A 107 17.90 16.17 -0.34
CA GLY A 107 17.88 17.63 -0.27
C GLY A 107 18.13 18.24 1.13
N ASN A 108 18.13 17.44 2.21
CA ASN A 108 18.20 17.91 3.62
C ASN A 108 19.14 17.05 4.49
N ALA A 109 20.31 16.66 3.98
CA ALA A 109 21.16 15.62 4.58
C ALA A 109 21.97 16.07 5.82
N LEU A 110 21.47 15.84 7.05
CA LEU A 110 22.29 15.72 8.27
C LEU A 110 21.62 14.80 9.33
N GLY A 111 21.93 13.50 9.37
CA GLY A 111 21.48 12.62 10.46
C GLY A 111 22.18 11.26 10.53
N LYS A 112 22.69 10.88 11.71
CA LYS A 112 23.35 9.58 11.96
C LYS A 112 22.38 8.51 12.48
N ARG A 113 22.65 7.25 12.13
CA ARG A 113 21.77 6.07 12.28
C ARG A 113 21.87 5.38 13.68
N PRO A 114 20.76 4.87 14.26
CA PRO A 114 20.78 4.01 15.46
C PRO A 114 21.08 2.52 15.15
N LEU A 115 21.69 1.81 16.11
CA LEU A 115 22.07 0.38 16.03
C LEU A 115 20.88 -0.59 16.27
N GLY A 116 20.92 -1.79 15.68
CA GLY A 116 19.96 -2.89 15.91
C GLY A 116 18.95 -3.21 14.77
N ARG A 117 19.19 -2.70 13.55
CA ARG A 117 18.21 -2.67 12.45
C ARG A 117 18.51 -3.71 11.34
N SER A 118 17.50 -4.04 10.52
CA SER A 118 17.60 -4.98 9.37
C SER A 118 18.87 -4.80 8.54
N ARG A 119 19.40 -5.93 8.04
CA ARG A 119 20.67 -6.03 7.32
C ARG A 119 20.63 -5.34 5.95
N HIS A 120 19.44 -5.21 5.33
CA HIS A 120 19.24 -4.39 4.13
C HIS A 120 19.14 -2.90 4.49
N ARG A 121 19.91 -2.06 3.79
CA ARG A 121 19.87 -0.61 3.96
C ARG A 121 18.62 -0.05 3.27
N TRP A 122 18.10 1.06 3.80
CA TRP A 122 17.01 1.79 3.15
C TRP A 122 17.43 2.24 1.73
N GLU A 123 18.70 2.60 1.57
CA GLU A 123 19.39 2.84 0.29
C GLU A 123 19.30 1.65 -0.67
N ASP A 124 19.55 0.43 -0.19
CA ASP A 124 19.47 -0.78 -1.00
C ASP A 124 18.05 -0.97 -1.55
N ASN A 125 17.02 -0.71 -0.72
CA ASN A 125 15.64 -0.80 -1.18
C ASN A 125 15.30 0.26 -2.22
N ILE A 126 15.84 1.48 -2.11
CA ILE A 126 15.66 2.50 -3.14
C ILE A 126 16.31 2.05 -4.45
N ARG A 127 17.50 1.46 -4.39
CA ARG A 127 18.14 0.87 -5.57
C ARG A 127 17.29 -0.22 -6.19
N TRP A 128 16.73 -1.12 -5.39
CA TRP A 128 15.81 -2.16 -5.85
C TRP A 128 14.52 -1.57 -6.46
N ASP A 129 13.89 -0.60 -5.80
CA ASP A 129 12.67 0.07 -6.29
C ASP A 129 12.93 0.81 -7.62
N LEU A 130 14.10 1.45 -7.76
CA LEU A 130 14.53 2.13 -8.98
C LEU A 130 14.82 1.14 -10.12
N TRP A 131 15.47 0.02 -9.80
CA TRP A 131 15.74 -1.05 -10.75
C TRP A 131 14.44 -1.67 -11.28
N GLU A 132 13.42 -1.89 -10.44
CA GLU A 132 12.10 -2.38 -10.87
C GLU A 132 11.39 -1.44 -11.86
N ILE A 133 11.72 -0.15 -11.85
CA ILE A 133 11.13 0.87 -12.72
C ILE A 133 12.02 1.13 -13.96
N GLY A 134 13.16 0.42 -14.07
CA GLY A 134 14.08 0.52 -15.21
C GLY A 134 15.04 1.70 -15.14
N VAL A 135 15.26 2.27 -13.94
CA VAL A 135 16.25 3.33 -13.73
C VAL A 135 17.58 2.67 -13.32
N GLU A 136 18.53 2.59 -14.25
CA GLU A 136 19.90 2.16 -13.98
C GLU A 136 20.82 3.37 -13.78
N GLY A 137 21.43 3.48 -12.60
CA GLY A 137 22.40 4.54 -12.30
C GLY A 137 22.61 4.78 -10.80
N ASP A 138 23.73 5.43 -10.45
CA ASP A 138 23.97 5.89 -9.08
C ASP A 138 23.06 7.10 -8.80
N TRP A 139 22.18 6.96 -7.81
CA TRP A 139 21.13 7.95 -7.48
C TRP A 139 21.61 9.00 -6.47
N ILE A 140 22.91 9.01 -6.19
CA ILE A 140 23.61 10.00 -5.36
C ILE A 140 24.43 10.88 -6.32
N LEU A 141 23.80 11.94 -6.83
CA LEU A 141 24.47 13.09 -7.45
C LEU A 141 23.84 14.37 -6.90
#